data_AF-A0AAD5XNT9-F1
#
_entry.id   AF-A0AAD5XNT9-F1
#
_cell.length_a   1.000
_cell.length_b   1.000
_cell.length_c   1.000
_cell.angle_alpha   90.00
_cell.angle_beta   90.00
_cell.angle_gamma   90.00
#
_symmetry.space_group_name_H-M   'P 1'
#
loop_
_entity.id
_entity.type
_entity.pdbx_description
1 polymer ?
#
loop_
_entity_poly.entity_id
_entity_poly.type
_entity_poly.pdbx_seq_one_letter_code
_entity_poly.pdbx_strand_id
1 'polypeptide(L)'
;MTDCSCLVSYLLVNSGLGRHFADVPKEEHDAAVQPPMPRAKEYAQFLTSVGKHWQQRRNDGDSPRWAAVESIWALQPGDLVAWEIPDWKAEGKKSTGHVLVVVEPPPLAWAGGRNATLIPAADQTSVWVSVLDSSSIAHQWDLRCATDSTTPSCVFGVGHSFIRLLGNAAGEPTAFQFRDGAAIRAYPISLARVIDEPSWDGGGIEDRSTLLVQRSSDSNKTDIG
;
A
#
# COMPACT_ATOMS: atom_id res chain seq x y z
N MET A 1 -16.42 13.55 1.40
CA MET A 1 -16.56 12.17 0.88
C MET A 1 -15.24 11.48 1.14
N THR A 2 -15.26 10.34 1.82
CA THR A 2 -14.04 9.58 2.16
C THR A 2 -14.09 8.30 1.36
N ASP A 3 -13.10 8.11 0.48
CA ASP A 3 -13.07 7.01 -0.46
C ASP A 3 -11.63 6.50 -0.58
N CYS A 4 -11.37 5.41 0.14
CA CYS A 4 -10.08 4.76 0.20
C CYS A 4 -9.60 4.26 -1.16
N SER A 5 -10.52 3.73 -1.98
CA SER A 5 -10.24 3.33 -3.37
C SER A 5 -9.86 4.51 -4.26
N CYS A 6 -10.52 5.66 -4.11
CA CYS A 6 -10.15 6.87 -4.86
C CYS A 6 -8.75 7.36 -4.50
N LEU A 7 -8.39 7.35 -3.20
CA LEU A 7 -7.03 7.70 -2.76
C LEU A 7 -5.98 6.78 -3.40
N VAL A 8 -6.15 5.47 -3.32
CA VAL A 8 -5.19 4.51 -3.89
C VAL A 8 -5.08 4.68 -5.41
N SER A 9 -6.22 4.83 -6.08
CA SER A 9 -6.25 5.07 -7.53
C SER A 9 -5.53 6.37 -7.91
N TYR A 10 -5.73 7.44 -7.14
CA TYR A 10 -5.02 8.70 -7.31
C TYR A 10 -3.50 8.51 -7.16
N LEU A 11 -3.06 7.80 -6.12
CA LEU A 11 -1.64 7.56 -5.87
C LEU A 11 -0.99 6.75 -6.99
N LEU A 12 -1.64 5.68 -7.46
CA LEU A 12 -1.12 4.88 -8.58
C LEU A 12 -0.98 5.71 -9.86
N VAL A 13 -2.02 6.47 -10.23
CA VAL A 13 -1.98 7.30 -11.45
C VAL A 13 -0.92 8.39 -11.36
N ASN A 14 -0.86 9.13 -10.25
CA ASN A 14 0.04 10.29 -10.12
C ASN A 14 1.49 9.91 -9.82
N SER A 15 1.77 8.66 -9.45
CA SER A 15 3.13 8.15 -9.25
C SER A 15 3.72 7.47 -10.49
N GLY A 16 3.07 7.61 -11.66
CA GLY A 16 3.51 6.95 -12.90
C GLY A 16 3.13 5.47 -13.01
N LEU A 17 2.37 4.92 -12.05
CA LEU A 17 1.91 3.53 -12.01
C LEU A 17 0.54 3.36 -12.70
N GLY A 18 0.30 4.11 -13.77
CA GLY A 18 -0.97 4.08 -14.52
C GLY A 18 -1.28 2.71 -15.12
N ARG A 19 -0.25 1.95 -15.51
CA ARG A 19 -0.39 0.57 -16.01
C ARG A 19 -0.83 -0.39 -14.89
N HIS A 20 -0.26 -0.25 -13.70
CA HIS A 20 -0.66 -1.02 -12.52
C HIS A 20 -2.11 -0.72 -12.13
N PHE A 21 -2.54 0.54 -12.19
CA PHE A 21 -3.94 0.92 -12.01
C PHE A 21 -4.86 0.30 -13.07
N ALA A 22 -4.40 0.19 -14.32
CA ALA A 22 -5.18 -0.42 -15.40
C ALA A 22 -5.45 -1.91 -15.18
N ASP A 23 -4.59 -2.62 -14.43
CA ASP A 23 -4.78 -4.03 -14.09
C ASP A 23 -5.94 -4.29 -13.14
N VAL A 24 -6.32 -3.28 -12.33
CA VAL A 24 -7.39 -3.42 -11.33
C VAL A 24 -8.75 -3.31 -12.04
N PRO A 25 -9.63 -4.32 -11.91
CA PRO A 25 -10.98 -4.26 -12.45
C PRO A 25 -11.75 -3.04 -11.92
N LYS A 26 -12.59 -2.45 -12.78
CA LYS A 26 -13.40 -1.27 -12.45
C LYS A 26 -14.86 -1.67 -12.30
N GLU A 27 -15.60 -1.01 -11.43
CA GLU A 27 -17.05 -1.21 -11.36
C GLU A 27 -17.74 -0.47 -12.52
N GLU A 28 -18.20 -1.21 -13.53
CA GLU A 28 -18.77 -0.62 -14.76
C GLU A 28 -20.26 -0.28 -14.65
N HIS A 29 -20.95 -0.79 -13.62
CA HIS A 29 -22.41 -0.73 -13.52
C HIS A 29 -22.91 0.12 -12.34
N ASP A 30 -22.02 0.80 -11.60
CA ASP A 30 -22.42 1.75 -10.56
C ASP A 30 -22.42 3.17 -11.12
N ALA A 31 -23.61 3.71 -11.38
CA ALA A 31 -23.78 5.08 -11.87
C ALA A 31 -23.25 6.14 -10.89
N ALA A 32 -23.04 5.80 -9.61
CA ALA A 32 -22.42 6.70 -8.64
C ALA A 32 -20.91 6.85 -8.86
N VAL A 33 -20.29 6.05 -9.73
CA VAL A 33 -18.86 6.02 -10.00
C VAL A 33 -18.63 6.27 -11.49
N GLN A 34 -18.74 7.54 -11.92
CA GLN A 34 -18.38 7.98 -13.27
C GLN A 34 -17.21 8.98 -13.24
N PRO A 35 -16.09 8.72 -13.94
CA PRO A 35 -15.82 7.52 -14.75
C PRO A 35 -15.73 6.24 -13.89
N PRO A 36 -15.88 5.03 -14.49
CA PRO A 36 -15.72 3.78 -13.76
C PRO A 36 -14.39 3.71 -13.01
N MET A 37 -14.45 3.38 -11.72
CA MET A 37 -13.28 3.24 -10.84
C MET A 37 -13.35 1.92 -10.08
N PRO A 38 -12.20 1.34 -9.69
CA PRO A 38 -12.20 0.21 -8.77
C PRO A 38 -12.72 0.66 -7.41
N ARG A 39 -13.56 -0.14 -6.74
CA ARG A 39 -13.83 0.04 -5.31
C ARG A 39 -12.93 -0.88 -4.51
N ALA A 40 -13.02 -0.77 -3.19
CA ALA A 40 -12.20 -1.57 -2.30
C ALA A 40 -12.34 -3.09 -2.51
N LYS A 41 -13.54 -3.61 -2.81
CA LYS A 41 -13.72 -5.03 -3.15
C LYS A 41 -12.95 -5.43 -4.42
N GLU A 42 -12.93 -4.61 -5.46
CA GLU A 42 -12.21 -4.90 -6.70
C GLU A 42 -10.70 -4.97 -6.45
N TYR A 43 -10.16 -4.06 -5.62
CA TYR A 43 -8.78 -4.18 -5.14
C TYR A 43 -8.57 -5.50 -4.39
N ALA A 44 -9.39 -5.82 -3.38
CA ALA A 44 -9.22 -7.05 -2.59
C ALA A 44 -9.26 -8.32 -3.45
N GLN A 45 -10.24 -8.44 -4.33
CA GLN A 45 -10.40 -9.59 -5.23
C GLN A 45 -9.24 -9.70 -6.23
N PHE A 46 -8.83 -8.57 -6.82
CA PHE A 46 -7.69 -8.52 -7.72
C PHE A 46 -6.40 -8.96 -7.02
N LEU A 47 -6.09 -8.38 -5.85
CA LEU A 47 -4.89 -8.72 -5.09
C LEU A 47 -4.88 -10.18 -4.63
N THR A 48 -6.03 -10.75 -4.24
CA THR A 48 -6.17 -12.20 -4.00
C THR A 48 -5.77 -13.01 -5.24
N SER A 49 -6.17 -12.57 -6.44
CA SER A 49 -5.87 -13.28 -7.69
C SER A 49 -4.38 -13.25 -8.06
N VAL A 50 -3.67 -12.17 -7.70
CA VAL A 50 -2.22 -12.05 -7.92
C VAL A 50 -1.47 -13.20 -7.24
N GLY A 51 -1.83 -13.56 -6.01
CA GLY A 51 -1.20 -14.66 -5.28
C GLY A 51 -1.42 -16.04 -5.91
N LYS A 52 -2.57 -16.26 -6.56
CA LYS A 52 -2.90 -17.57 -7.18
C LYS A 52 -2.27 -17.76 -8.55
N HIS A 53 -2.10 -16.70 -9.32
CA HIS A 53 -1.75 -16.77 -10.75
C HIS A 53 -0.36 -16.23 -11.09
N TRP A 54 0.40 -15.74 -10.12
CA TRP A 54 1.75 -15.21 -10.31
C TRP A 54 2.65 -16.10 -11.19
N GLN A 55 2.68 -17.41 -10.89
CA GLN A 55 3.55 -18.34 -11.61
C GLN A 55 3.13 -18.55 -13.08
N GLN A 56 1.85 -18.37 -13.39
CA GLN A 56 1.32 -18.64 -14.72
C GLN A 56 1.60 -17.48 -15.68
N ARG A 57 1.44 -16.21 -15.23
CA ARG A 57 1.66 -15.02 -16.07
C ARG A 57 3.11 -14.82 -16.48
N ARG A 58 4.07 -15.29 -15.67
CA ARG A 58 5.49 -15.24 -16.00
C ARG A 58 5.83 -15.98 -17.31
N ASN A 59 4.98 -16.90 -17.74
CA ASN A 59 5.20 -17.69 -18.96
C ASN A 59 4.66 -17.03 -20.24
N ASP A 60 3.77 -16.04 -20.13
CA ASP A 60 3.10 -15.41 -21.28
C ASP A 60 3.88 -14.21 -21.86
N GLY A 61 5.10 -13.94 -21.36
CA GLY A 61 5.95 -12.84 -21.81
C GLY A 61 5.58 -11.47 -21.27
N ASP A 62 4.46 -11.36 -20.55
CA ASP A 62 4.07 -10.15 -19.83
C ASP A 62 4.60 -10.23 -18.39
N SER A 63 5.64 -9.44 -18.09
CA SER A 63 6.20 -9.37 -16.74
C SER A 63 5.09 -8.96 -15.75
N PRO A 64 4.87 -9.73 -14.68
CA PRO A 64 3.84 -9.40 -13.71
C PRO A 64 4.18 -8.07 -13.02
N ARG A 65 3.27 -7.09 -13.17
CA ARG A 65 3.34 -5.77 -12.52
C ARG A 65 3.07 -5.81 -11.02
N TRP A 66 2.55 -6.92 -10.51
CA TRP A 66 2.16 -7.10 -9.12
C TRP A 66 2.73 -8.42 -8.57
N ALA A 67 3.21 -8.39 -7.33
CA ALA A 67 3.54 -9.56 -6.52
C ALA A 67 2.60 -9.64 -5.32
N ALA A 68 2.20 -10.85 -4.95
CA ALA A 68 1.55 -11.06 -3.67
C ALA A 68 2.58 -10.92 -2.54
N VAL A 69 2.14 -10.38 -1.41
CA VAL A 69 2.90 -10.37 -0.17
C VAL A 69 2.29 -11.41 0.75
N GLU A 70 3.01 -12.48 1.04
CA GLU A 70 2.46 -13.65 1.74
C GLU A 70 2.27 -13.41 3.25
N SER A 71 3.01 -12.47 3.82
CA SER A 71 3.11 -12.30 5.26
C SER A 71 2.98 -10.84 5.68
N ILE A 72 2.26 -10.58 6.77
CA ILE A 72 2.15 -9.25 7.38
C ILE A 72 3.52 -8.70 7.79
N TRP A 73 4.51 -9.58 8.02
CA TRP A 73 5.88 -9.22 8.39
C TRP A 73 6.74 -8.78 7.21
N ALA A 74 6.31 -9.10 5.98
CA ALA A 74 7.04 -8.80 4.75
C ALA A 74 6.59 -7.49 4.08
N LEU A 75 5.64 -6.78 4.70
CA LEU A 75 5.13 -5.51 4.21
C LEU A 75 6.24 -4.44 4.10
N GLN A 76 6.18 -3.64 3.04
CA GLN A 76 7.09 -2.55 2.74
C GLN A 76 6.31 -1.27 2.38
N PRO A 77 6.95 -0.09 2.45
CA PRO A 77 6.35 1.14 1.95
C PRO A 77 5.87 0.98 0.50
N GLY A 78 4.64 1.43 0.23
CA GLY A 78 4.00 1.32 -1.07
C GLY A 78 3.16 0.06 -1.27
N ASP A 79 3.29 -0.96 -0.40
CA ASP A 79 2.43 -2.14 -0.47
C ASP A 79 0.96 -1.77 -0.22
N LEU A 80 0.06 -2.51 -0.86
CA LEU A 80 -1.38 -2.37 -0.66
C LEU A 80 -1.89 -3.45 0.29
N VAL A 81 -2.77 -3.04 1.21
CA VAL A 81 -3.59 -3.94 2.03
C VAL A 81 -5.04 -3.72 1.67
N ALA A 82 -5.76 -4.78 1.33
CA ALA A 82 -7.16 -4.69 0.93
C ALA A 82 -7.99 -5.82 1.53
N TRP A 83 -9.25 -5.54 1.82
CA TRP A 83 -10.25 -6.57 2.17
C TRP A 83 -11.61 -6.23 1.59
N GLU A 84 -12.40 -7.26 1.33
CA GLU A 84 -13.82 -7.14 0.99
C GLU A 84 -14.66 -7.36 2.25
N ILE A 85 -15.79 -6.65 2.36
CA ILE A 85 -16.81 -6.96 3.37
C ILE A 85 -17.68 -8.09 2.80
N PRO A 86 -17.73 -9.28 3.43
CA PRO A 86 -18.61 -10.35 3.00
C PRO A 86 -20.07 -9.89 2.95
N ASP A 87 -20.82 -10.38 1.96
CA ASP A 87 -22.27 -10.18 1.83
C ASP A 87 -22.75 -8.72 1.89
N TRP A 88 -21.88 -7.75 1.57
CA TRP A 88 -22.18 -6.32 1.70
C TRP A 88 -23.46 -5.89 0.99
N LYS A 89 -23.80 -6.51 -0.16
CA LYS A 89 -25.05 -6.27 -0.89
C LYS A 89 -26.28 -6.77 -0.14
N ALA A 90 -26.22 -8.01 0.38
CA ALA A 90 -27.33 -8.62 1.10
C ALA A 90 -27.65 -7.87 2.39
N GLU A 91 -26.62 -7.26 2.99
CA GLU A 91 -26.74 -6.45 4.21
C GLU A 91 -27.06 -4.97 3.93
N GLY A 92 -27.29 -4.57 2.68
CA GLY A 92 -27.60 -3.19 2.30
C GLY A 92 -26.48 -2.18 2.63
N LYS A 93 -25.24 -2.66 2.77
CA LYS A 93 -24.08 -1.81 3.07
C LYS A 93 -23.66 -1.05 1.83
N LYS A 94 -23.22 0.20 2.00
CA LYS A 94 -22.63 1.01 0.92
C LYS A 94 -21.12 0.81 0.78
N SER A 95 -20.46 0.40 1.86
CA SER A 95 -19.04 0.05 1.83
C SER A 95 -18.88 -1.38 1.34
N THR A 96 -17.96 -1.58 0.42
CA THR A 96 -17.65 -2.88 -0.18
C THR A 96 -16.43 -3.54 0.45
N GLY A 97 -15.70 -2.84 1.30
CA GLY A 97 -14.37 -3.23 1.71
C GLY A 97 -13.55 -2.05 2.19
N HIS A 98 -12.24 -2.23 2.25
CA HIS A 98 -11.28 -1.16 2.42
C HIS A 98 -9.99 -1.46 1.64
N VAL A 99 -9.26 -0.42 1.25
CA VAL A 99 -7.92 -0.53 0.67
C VAL A 99 -7.06 0.61 1.18
N LEU A 100 -5.81 0.32 1.54
CA LEU A 100 -4.89 1.30 2.12
C LEU A 100 -3.47 1.05 1.62
N VAL A 101 -2.60 2.04 1.79
CA VAL A 101 -1.18 1.99 1.38
C VAL A 101 -0.29 1.94 2.60
N VAL A 102 0.64 1.00 2.65
CA VAL A 102 1.66 0.94 3.71
C VAL A 102 2.65 2.08 3.54
N VAL A 103 2.93 2.82 4.61
CA VAL A 103 3.89 3.95 4.63
C VAL A 103 5.24 3.52 5.19
N GLU A 104 5.23 2.63 6.18
CA GLU A 104 6.45 2.14 6.83
C GLU A 104 6.34 0.62 7.03
N PRO A 105 7.46 -0.12 6.93
CA PRO A 105 7.44 -1.54 7.19
C PRO A 105 7.10 -1.81 8.67
N PRO A 106 6.50 -2.97 8.98
CA PRO A 106 6.24 -3.38 10.34
C PRO A 106 7.54 -3.37 11.16
N PRO A 107 7.53 -2.92 12.42
CA PRO A 107 8.69 -3.04 13.28
C PRO A 107 9.03 -4.52 13.48
N LEU A 108 10.14 -4.96 12.88
CA LEU A 108 10.64 -6.31 13.10
C LEU A 108 11.21 -6.39 14.51
N ALA A 109 10.53 -7.12 15.40
CA ALA A 109 10.93 -7.30 16.79
C ALA A 109 12.37 -7.81 16.98
N TRP A 110 12.98 -8.41 15.93
CA TRP A 110 14.29 -9.06 15.98
C TRP A 110 15.43 -8.29 15.30
N ALA A 111 15.14 -7.26 14.50
CA ALA A 111 16.16 -6.69 13.60
C ALA A 111 17.11 -5.65 14.25
N GLY A 112 16.93 -5.31 15.54
CA GLY A 112 17.74 -4.27 16.22
C GLY A 112 17.67 -2.88 15.56
N GLY A 113 16.84 -2.73 14.53
CA GLY A 113 16.62 -1.52 13.77
C GLY A 113 15.71 -0.59 14.55
N ARG A 114 16.19 0.62 14.80
CA ARG A 114 15.42 1.71 15.37
C ARG A 114 14.36 2.14 14.35
N ASN A 115 13.23 1.44 14.26
CA ASN A 115 12.06 2.05 13.63
C ASN A 115 11.57 3.18 14.54
N ALA A 116 11.37 4.35 13.96
CA ALA A 116 11.22 5.63 14.66
C ALA A 116 9.89 5.79 15.42
N THR A 117 8.97 4.84 15.30
CA THR A 117 7.60 4.99 15.78
C THR A 117 7.35 4.13 17.02
N LEU A 118 7.19 4.79 18.18
CA LEU A 118 6.92 4.22 19.50
C LEU A 118 5.52 3.59 19.58
N ILE A 119 5.31 2.51 18.86
CA ILE A 119 4.05 1.78 18.82
C ILE A 119 4.19 0.49 19.62
N PRO A 120 3.19 0.10 20.44
CA PRO A 120 3.14 -1.16 21.15
C PRO A 120 3.74 -2.30 20.34
N ALA A 121 4.65 -3.02 20.98
CA ALA A 121 5.41 -4.10 20.36
C ALA A 121 4.47 -5.10 19.69
N ALA A 122 4.80 -5.43 18.45
CA ALA A 122 4.22 -6.56 17.76
C ALA A 122 4.32 -7.82 18.66
N ASP A 123 3.25 -8.62 18.71
CA ASP A 123 3.33 -9.97 19.26
C ASP A 123 3.62 -10.96 18.12
N GLN A 124 3.75 -12.26 18.42
CA GLN A 124 4.08 -13.25 17.39
C GLN A 124 3.02 -13.38 16.28
N THR A 125 1.83 -12.82 16.49
CA THR A 125 0.65 -13.02 15.64
C THR A 125 0.01 -11.71 15.18
N SER A 126 0.57 -10.55 15.53
CA SER A 126 -0.03 -9.28 15.15
C SER A 126 0.97 -8.13 15.16
N VAL A 127 0.74 -7.17 14.28
CA VAL A 127 1.59 -5.99 14.12
C VAL A 127 0.75 -4.76 13.77
N TRP A 128 1.15 -3.62 14.33
CA TRP A 128 0.64 -2.33 13.91
C TRP A 128 1.41 -1.86 12.68
N VAL A 129 0.68 -1.56 11.61
CA VAL A 129 1.23 -1.13 10.33
C VAL A 129 0.89 0.34 10.11
N SER A 130 1.90 1.10 9.73
CA SER A 130 1.83 2.51 9.36
C SER A 130 1.17 2.62 7.98
N VAL A 131 0.04 3.31 7.87
CA VAL A 131 -0.79 3.31 6.67
C VAL A 131 -1.29 4.70 6.27
N LEU A 132 -1.33 4.95 4.97
CA LEU A 132 -2.02 6.07 4.37
C LEU A 132 -3.42 5.60 3.97
N ASP A 133 -4.42 6.28 4.47
CA ASP A 133 -5.82 5.87 4.34
C ASP A 133 -6.76 7.07 4.12
N SER A 134 -7.86 6.85 3.40
CA SER A 134 -9.02 7.73 3.37
C SER A 134 -10.23 6.98 3.92
N SER A 135 -10.48 7.15 5.22
CA SER A 135 -11.61 6.49 5.89
C SER A 135 -12.40 7.43 6.78
N SER A 136 -13.69 7.12 6.92
CA SER A 136 -14.52 7.70 7.97
C SER A 136 -14.54 6.92 9.28
N ILE A 137 -13.55 6.07 9.49
CA ILE A 137 -13.36 5.33 10.72
C ILE A 137 -12.09 5.88 11.37
N ALA A 138 -12.20 6.22 12.65
CA ALA A 138 -11.05 6.66 13.44
C ALA A 138 -10.07 5.50 13.63
N HIS A 139 -8.82 5.73 13.24
CA HIS A 139 -7.72 4.77 13.37
C HIS A 139 -6.88 5.05 14.63
N GLN A 140 -5.96 4.15 14.93
CA GLN A 140 -4.97 4.36 15.99
C GLN A 140 -3.94 5.41 15.55
N TRP A 141 -3.61 6.34 16.46
CA TRP A 141 -2.67 7.46 16.23
C TRP A 141 -2.89 8.19 14.90
N ASP A 142 -4.16 8.46 14.59
CA ASP A 142 -4.57 9.12 13.36
C ASP A 142 -4.09 10.58 13.32
N LEU A 143 -3.14 10.90 12.43
CA LEU A 143 -2.57 12.24 12.33
C LEU A 143 -3.55 13.29 11.79
N ARG A 144 -4.74 12.89 11.31
CA ARG A 144 -5.84 13.84 11.04
C ARG A 144 -6.35 14.50 12.33
N CYS A 145 -6.10 13.87 13.48
CA CYS A 145 -6.43 14.39 14.81
C CYS A 145 -5.29 15.26 15.35
N ALA A 146 -5.08 16.46 14.80
CA ALA A 146 -4.12 17.40 15.35
C ALA A 146 -4.65 18.08 16.63
N THR A 147 -4.20 17.56 17.78
CA THR A 147 -3.88 18.17 19.09
C THR A 147 -4.84 19.08 19.85
N ASP A 148 -5.91 19.63 19.28
CA ASP A 148 -6.95 20.27 20.10
C ASP A 148 -8.12 19.32 20.33
N SER A 149 -8.50 19.15 21.60
CA SER A 149 -9.62 18.31 22.02
C SER A 149 -10.99 18.91 21.64
N THR A 150 -10.99 20.02 20.89
CA THR A 150 -12.20 20.77 20.53
C THR A 150 -12.73 20.45 19.15
N THR A 151 -11.92 19.84 18.28
CA THR A 151 -12.36 19.51 16.92
C THR A 151 -13.06 18.13 16.89
N PRO A 152 -14.40 18.06 16.72
CA PRO A 152 -15.16 16.84 17.00
C PRO A 152 -15.07 15.76 15.91
N SER A 153 -14.26 15.92 14.86
CA SER A 153 -14.38 15.06 13.70
C SER A 153 -13.06 14.58 13.08
N CYS A 154 -12.40 13.63 13.75
CA CYS A 154 -11.37 12.75 13.18
C CYS A 154 -11.91 11.74 12.14
N VAL A 155 -13.00 12.07 11.44
CA VAL A 155 -13.86 11.09 10.76
C VAL A 155 -13.86 11.28 9.25
N PHE A 156 -13.06 12.17 8.68
CA PHE A 156 -13.05 12.43 7.24
C PHE A 156 -11.66 12.85 6.74
N GLY A 157 -11.39 12.59 5.47
CA GLY A 157 -10.17 13.02 4.78
C GLY A 157 -9.12 11.92 4.60
N VAL A 158 -7.99 12.29 3.98
CA VAL A 158 -6.79 11.45 3.85
C VAL A 158 -5.93 11.64 5.09
N GLY A 159 -5.46 10.55 5.67
CA GLY A 159 -4.70 10.56 6.90
C GLY A 159 -3.63 9.49 6.92
N HIS A 160 -2.58 9.78 7.68
CA HIS A 160 -1.61 8.80 8.10
C HIS A 160 -2.04 8.27 9.47
N SER A 161 -2.15 6.96 9.59
CA SER A 161 -2.64 6.30 10.80
C SER A 161 -2.07 4.89 10.91
N PHE A 162 -2.52 4.13 11.92
CA PHE A 162 -2.11 2.76 12.11
C PHE A 162 -3.30 1.81 12.13
N ILE A 163 -3.11 0.66 11.50
CA ILE A 163 -4.02 -0.49 11.58
C ILE A 163 -3.27 -1.68 12.16
N ARG A 164 -3.91 -2.43 13.05
CA ARG A 164 -3.36 -3.68 13.53
C ARG A 164 -3.77 -4.78 12.57
N LEU A 165 -2.80 -5.45 11.97
CA LEU A 165 -3.00 -6.68 11.22
C LEU A 165 -2.72 -7.85 12.15
N LEU A 166 -3.58 -8.86 12.10
CA LEU A 166 -3.42 -10.13 12.78
C LEU A 166 -3.13 -11.20 11.74
N GLY A 167 -2.18 -12.07 12.02
CA GLY A 167 -1.79 -13.18 11.18
C GLY A 167 -1.79 -14.50 11.93
N ASN A 168 -1.75 -15.61 11.19
CA ASN A 168 -1.55 -16.94 11.76
C ASN A 168 -0.06 -17.17 12.12
N ALA A 169 0.30 -18.41 12.49
CA ALA A 169 1.68 -18.76 12.83
C ALA A 169 2.69 -18.58 11.67
N ALA A 170 2.24 -18.59 10.42
CA ALA A 170 3.05 -18.29 9.24
C ALA A 170 3.10 -16.78 8.91
N GLY A 171 2.35 -15.96 9.66
CA GLY A 171 2.19 -14.53 9.40
C GLY A 171 1.23 -14.21 8.25
N GLU A 172 0.49 -15.20 7.72
CA GLU A 172 -0.56 -14.95 6.73
C GLU A 172 -1.68 -14.14 7.40
N PRO A 173 -2.20 -13.08 6.77
CA PRO A 173 -3.17 -12.19 7.40
C PRO A 173 -4.53 -12.87 7.57
N THR A 174 -5.11 -12.78 8.76
CA THR A 174 -6.39 -13.41 9.12
C THR A 174 -7.45 -12.44 9.63
N ALA A 175 -7.04 -11.30 10.18
CA ALA A 175 -7.94 -10.29 10.71
C ALA A 175 -7.26 -8.92 10.83
N PHE A 176 -8.06 -7.90 11.11
CA PHE A 176 -7.57 -6.55 11.39
C PHE A 176 -8.35 -5.87 12.52
N GLN A 177 -7.74 -4.82 13.07
CA GLN A 177 -8.34 -3.95 14.09
C GLN A 177 -7.90 -2.50 13.84
N PHE A 178 -8.88 -1.59 13.76
CA PHE A 178 -8.63 -0.18 13.43
C PHE A 178 -7.93 0.61 14.54
N ARG A 179 -8.24 0.31 15.81
CA ARG A 179 -7.68 0.97 16.98
C ARG A 179 -7.82 0.10 18.23
N ASP A 180 -7.08 0.44 19.28
CA ASP A 180 -7.22 -0.24 20.57
C ASP A 180 -8.68 -0.18 21.06
N GLY A 181 -9.17 -1.32 21.56
CA GLY A 181 -10.55 -1.49 22.01
C GLY A 181 -11.59 -1.59 20.89
N ALA A 182 -11.24 -1.39 19.61
CA ALA A 182 -12.16 -1.67 18.50
C ALA A 182 -12.35 -3.17 18.30
N ALA A 183 -13.49 -3.55 17.72
CA ALA A 183 -13.76 -4.95 17.38
C ALA A 183 -12.75 -5.46 16.33
N ILE A 184 -12.23 -6.66 16.56
CA ILE A 184 -11.43 -7.40 15.59
C ILE A 184 -12.36 -7.89 14.47
N ARG A 185 -11.95 -7.71 13.22
CA ARG A 185 -12.69 -8.12 12.02
C ARG A 185 -11.91 -9.20 11.29
N ALA A 186 -12.49 -10.40 11.24
CA ALA A 186 -11.93 -11.54 10.50
C ALA A 186 -12.50 -11.57 9.07
N TYR A 187 -11.93 -10.76 8.18
CA TYR A 187 -12.22 -10.79 6.76
C TYR A 187 -10.98 -11.28 6.00
N PRO A 188 -11.12 -11.90 4.82
CA PRO A 188 -9.98 -12.18 3.96
C PRO A 188 -9.22 -10.90 3.62
N ILE A 189 -7.94 -10.84 3.97
CA ILE A 189 -7.07 -9.70 3.70
C ILE A 189 -6.10 -10.12 2.60
N SER A 190 -5.99 -9.28 1.58
CA SER A 190 -5.03 -9.42 0.50
C SER A 190 -3.93 -8.38 0.63
N LEU A 191 -2.68 -8.82 0.44
CA LEU A 191 -1.50 -7.97 0.46
C LEU A 191 -0.80 -8.06 -0.88
N ALA A 192 -0.37 -6.94 -1.45
CA ALA A 192 0.37 -6.95 -2.70
C ALA A 192 1.35 -5.80 -2.82
N ARG A 193 2.36 -6.04 -3.64
CA ARG A 193 3.43 -5.11 -3.97
C ARG A 193 3.42 -4.81 -5.45
N VAL A 194 3.62 -3.53 -5.78
CA VAL A 194 3.96 -3.08 -7.13
C VAL A 194 5.37 -3.56 -7.44
N ILE A 195 5.55 -4.29 -8.54
CA ILE A 195 6.88 -4.64 -9.04
C ILE A 195 7.24 -3.60 -10.08
N ASP A 196 8.44 -3.05 -9.95
CA ASP A 196 9.02 -2.21 -10.98
C ASP A 196 9.02 -2.98 -12.29
N GLU A 197 8.44 -2.40 -13.32
CA GLU A 197 8.70 -2.93 -14.66
C GLU A 197 10.21 -2.82 -14.87
N PRO A 198 10.90 -3.89 -15.31
CA PRO A 198 12.28 -3.75 -15.72
C PRO A 198 12.28 -2.58 -16.69
N SER A 199 13.07 -1.53 -16.40
CA SER A 199 13.16 -0.40 -17.29
C SER A 199 13.46 -0.98 -18.66
N TRP A 200 12.50 -0.88 -19.58
CA TRP A 200 12.72 -1.31 -20.93
C TRP A 200 13.67 -0.27 -21.47
N ASP A 201 14.96 -0.51 -21.29
CA ASP A 201 15.99 0.48 -21.58
C ASP A 201 16.00 0.84 -23.05
N GLY A 202 15.34 0.07 -23.93
CA GLY A 202 14.90 0.44 -25.29
C GLY A 202 16.01 0.88 -26.25
N GLY A 203 17.21 1.10 -25.74
CA GLY A 203 18.45 1.33 -26.42
C GLY A 203 19.26 0.06 -26.23
N GLY A 204 19.91 -0.36 -27.32
CA GLY A 204 20.84 -1.46 -27.28
C GLY A 204 21.88 -1.29 -26.18
N ILE A 205 22.59 -2.37 -25.96
CA ILE A 205 23.84 -2.43 -25.19
C ILE A 205 24.81 -1.40 -25.78
N GLU A 206 24.68 -0.14 -25.38
CA GLU A 206 25.78 0.82 -25.40
C GLU A 206 26.29 0.86 -23.97
N ASP A 207 27.47 0.26 -23.84
CA ASP A 207 28.29 0.18 -22.65
C ASP A 207 28.49 1.58 -22.02
N ARG A 208 27.65 1.91 -21.03
CA ARG A 208 27.76 3.15 -20.23
C ARG A 208 28.87 3.08 -19.18
N SER A 209 29.77 2.09 -19.24
CA SER A 209 30.93 1.99 -18.36
C SER A 209 32.02 3.05 -18.62
N THR A 210 31.87 3.91 -19.64
CA THR A 210 32.96 4.81 -20.07
C THR A 210 32.75 6.31 -19.82
N LEU A 211 31.66 6.73 -19.17
CA LEU A 211 31.34 8.17 -19.02
C LEU A 211 31.29 8.64 -17.57
N LEU A 212 32.34 8.33 -16.79
CA LEU A 212 32.58 8.96 -15.49
C LEU A 212 34.06 8.94 -15.05
N VAL A 213 35.01 9.14 -15.98
CA VAL A 213 36.39 9.54 -15.65
C VAL A 213 36.91 10.49 -16.71
N GLN A 214 36.59 11.79 -16.61
CA GLN A 214 37.41 12.92 -17.12
C GLN A 214 36.67 14.26 -16.91
N ARG A 215 36.51 14.68 -15.66
CA ARG A 215 36.36 16.12 -15.30
C ARG A 215 36.98 16.35 -13.92
N SER A 216 38.29 16.26 -13.84
CA SER A 216 39.06 16.84 -12.71
C SER A 216 40.50 17.05 -13.14
N SER A 217 40.72 18.16 -13.83
CA SER A 217 42.00 18.85 -13.93
C SER A 217 41.75 20.08 -14.78
N ASP A 218 41.43 21.20 -14.15
CA ASP A 218 41.81 22.55 -14.60
C ASP A 218 41.11 23.60 -13.72
N SER A 219 41.77 24.00 -12.63
CA SER A 219 41.81 25.39 -12.15
C SER A 219 42.48 25.44 -10.78
N ASN A 220 43.81 25.51 -10.75
CA ASN A 220 44.52 26.11 -9.62
C ASN A 220 45.83 26.75 -10.13
N LYS A 221 45.74 28.03 -10.50
CA LYS A 221 46.89 28.94 -10.56
C LYS A 221 46.50 30.23 -9.84
N THR A 222 46.91 30.31 -8.60
CA THR A 222 47.10 31.54 -7.84
C THR A 222 48.40 32.18 -8.30
N ASP A 223 48.33 33.38 -8.87
CA ASP A 223 49.48 34.26 -9.02
C ASP A 223 49.52 35.22 -7.83
N ILE A 224 50.68 35.26 -7.17
CA ILE A 224 51.07 36.23 -6.16
C ILE A 224 51.77 37.36 -6.89
N GLY A 225 51.29 38.59 -6.67
CA GLY A 225 51.95 39.85 -7.04
C GLY A 225 51.61 40.90 -6.00
#